data_AF-A0A2U1L9J3-F1
#
_entry.id   AF-A0A2U1L9J3-F1
#
_cell.length_a   1.000
_cell.length_b   1.000
_cell.length_c   1.000
_cell.angle_alpha   90.00
_cell.angle_beta   90.00
_cell.angle_gamma   90.00
#
_symmetry.space_group_name_H-M   'P 1'
#
loop_
_entity.id
_entity.type
_entity.pdbx_description
1 polymer ?
#
loop_
_entity_poly.entity_id
_entity_poly.type
_entity_poly.pdbx_seq_one_letter_code
_entity_poly.pdbx_strand_id
1 'polypeptide(L)'
;MVVAGALSGGIGGVVISEKSVVRRRCLGAQNVIRNVNVNRVDIRSRRLRFDNVVRGCGLISDHEALDCDMGGSKLEERLAETRDRLVNGSVDEPIELSDVIRPPSVQTELVLLALPAIAGQAIEPLAQLMETAYIGRLGALELASAGVSISIFNIVSKVFNIPLLSVATSFVAEDIAKHAESESDLEERRQLPSVSTALVLSIGIGIIEGTALYFGAGTFLNLMGISSASSMRVPAQRFLQLRALGAPAVVLSLAIQGVFRGFKDTKTPVFCLGLGNLAAVFFFPILMYGFGLGVTGAAISSIASQYIVTFAMIWYLNKKTVLKLPQMKDLQFAGYLKSGGFLLGRTLAAVATVTLSTSMAARQGPIAMAAHQICLQVWLSSSLLADAQASAGQALIASSFSQGNYSRVKEITYYALKTGLITGVSLAIILGLSFSTLATLFTNDAEVLRIVRSGVLFVSASQPITALAYIYDGLHYGVSDFKFAACSMMLVGAMSSAFLLYAPAVFGLAGVWAGLTLFMGMRALSGYIRLADQNGPWRFLQEIPKTEIAVSQ
;
A
#
# COMPACT_ATOMS: atom_id res chain seq x y z
N MET A 1 31.64 29.54 11.20
CA MET A 1 32.57 30.50 10.58
C MET A 1 31.97 30.85 9.21
N VAL A 2 30.91 31.67 9.19
CA VAL A 2 30.80 33.13 8.93
C VAL A 2 31.13 33.53 7.47
N VAL A 3 30.26 34.39 6.92
CA VAL A 3 30.37 35.36 5.79
C VAL A 3 29.87 34.79 4.43
N ALA A 4 28.70 35.13 3.86
CA ALA A 4 28.04 36.41 3.51
C ALA A 4 28.68 37.15 2.32
N GLY A 5 27.90 37.41 1.25
CA GLY A 5 28.32 38.21 0.10
C GLY A 5 27.11 38.68 -0.71
N ALA A 6 26.91 39.99 -0.75
CA ALA A 6 25.70 40.67 -1.18
C ALA A 6 25.87 41.46 -2.50
N LEU A 7 24.73 41.68 -3.18
CA LEU A 7 24.20 42.90 -3.85
C LEU A 7 25.01 43.74 -4.86
N SER A 8 24.36 44.02 -6.01
CA SER A 8 24.05 45.35 -6.62
C SER A 8 23.53 45.15 -8.07
N GLY A 9 22.55 45.84 -8.68
CA GLY A 9 21.72 47.02 -8.36
C GLY A 9 20.90 47.48 -9.60
N GLY A 10 20.01 48.48 -9.43
CA GLY A 10 19.39 49.31 -10.50
C GLY A 10 17.89 49.05 -10.80
N ILE A 11 16.91 49.73 -10.20
CA ILE A 11 16.31 51.09 -10.45
C ILE A 11 15.24 51.15 -11.56
N GLY A 12 14.06 51.69 -11.18
CA GLY A 12 12.98 52.23 -12.02
C GLY A 12 11.67 51.46 -11.84
N GLY A 13 10.51 52.01 -11.48
CA GLY A 13 10.02 53.37 -11.31
C GLY A 13 8.48 53.29 -11.31
N VAL A 14 7.87 53.81 -10.23
CA VAL A 14 6.50 54.34 -10.01
C VAL A 14 5.49 54.28 -11.18
N VAL A 15 4.22 53.88 -10.90
CA VAL A 15 2.99 54.71 -11.04
C VAL A 15 1.75 53.95 -10.54
N ILE A 16 0.91 54.73 -9.86
CA ILE A 16 -0.35 54.49 -9.15
C ILE A 16 -1.54 54.42 -10.15
N SER A 17 -2.62 53.69 -9.84
CA SER A 17 -3.98 54.25 -9.66
C SER A 17 -5.12 53.22 -9.79
N GLU A 18 -6.02 53.27 -8.80
CA GLU A 18 -7.39 52.76 -8.82
C GLU A 18 -8.23 53.30 -9.99
N LYS A 19 -9.22 52.52 -10.45
CA LYS A 19 -10.63 52.94 -10.44
C LYS A 19 -11.58 51.84 -10.95
N SER A 20 -12.70 51.77 -10.22
CA SER A 20 -13.99 51.15 -10.54
C SER A 20 -14.65 51.75 -11.80
N VAL A 21 -15.69 51.07 -12.36
CA VAL A 21 -16.98 51.62 -12.86
C VAL A 21 -17.71 50.71 -13.91
N VAL A 22 -18.91 50.23 -13.52
CA VAL A 22 -20.24 50.29 -14.20
C VAL A 22 -20.57 49.47 -15.49
N ARG A 23 -21.50 48.50 -15.31
CA ARG A 23 -22.90 48.38 -15.84
C ARG A 23 -23.23 48.60 -17.34
N ARG A 24 -23.95 47.62 -17.95
CA ARG A 24 -25.19 47.73 -18.79
C ARG A 24 -25.54 46.31 -19.32
N ARG A 25 -26.67 45.66 -19.00
CA ARG A 25 -28.07 45.78 -19.53
C ARG A 25 -28.20 45.78 -21.06
N CYS A 26 -28.79 44.71 -21.59
CA CYS A 26 -29.68 44.72 -22.75
C CYS A 26 -31.02 44.05 -22.35
N LEU A 27 -32.10 44.65 -22.81
CA LEU A 27 -33.49 44.52 -22.39
C LEU A 27 -34.33 44.61 -23.67
N GLY A 28 -35.44 43.88 -23.73
CA GLY A 28 -36.55 44.11 -24.68
C GLY A 28 -36.89 42.86 -25.51
N ALA A 29 -38.14 42.48 -25.75
CA ALA A 29 -39.47 42.98 -25.34
C ALA A 29 -40.49 41.86 -25.73
N GLN A 30 -41.46 41.49 -24.87
CA GLN A 30 -42.93 41.73 -24.98
C GLN A 30 -43.59 41.25 -26.31
N ASN A 31 -44.79 40.66 -26.39
CA ASN A 31 -45.92 40.38 -25.47
C ASN A 31 -46.96 39.49 -26.22
N VAL A 32 -47.99 39.01 -25.48
CA VAL A 32 -49.41 38.76 -25.88
C VAL A 32 -49.97 37.30 -25.77
N ILE A 33 -50.57 37.01 -24.60
CA ILE A 33 -51.95 36.53 -24.27
C ILE A 33 -52.53 35.27 -25.00
N ARG A 34 -52.83 34.15 -24.30
CA ARG A 34 -54.10 33.79 -23.57
C ARG A 34 -54.16 32.29 -23.17
N ASN A 35 -54.72 32.05 -21.97
CA ASN A 35 -55.17 30.80 -21.31
C ASN A 35 -55.45 29.54 -22.15
N VAL A 36 -55.00 28.36 -21.68
CA VAL A 36 -55.84 27.21 -21.25
C VAL A 36 -55.04 26.35 -20.26
N ASN A 37 -55.71 25.97 -19.17
CA ASN A 37 -55.24 25.13 -18.06
C ASN A 37 -55.57 23.65 -18.36
N VAL A 38 -54.58 22.75 -18.51
CA VAL A 38 -54.74 21.29 -18.25
C VAL A 38 -53.39 20.66 -17.87
N ASN A 39 -53.37 19.99 -16.72
CA ASN A 39 -52.30 19.14 -16.20
C ASN A 39 -51.80 18.08 -17.21
N ARG A 40 -50.47 18.02 -17.42
CA ARG A 40 -49.69 16.79 -17.72
C ARG A 40 -48.20 17.09 -17.52
N VAL A 41 -47.63 16.65 -16.40
CA VAL A 41 -46.18 16.67 -16.18
C VAL A 41 -45.57 15.51 -16.99
N ASP A 42 -44.77 15.89 -17.96
CA ASP A 42 -44.12 15.04 -18.95
C ASP A 42 -42.85 14.38 -18.37
N ILE A 43 -42.94 13.07 -18.06
CA ILE A 43 -41.82 12.21 -17.68
C ILE A 43 -41.22 11.63 -18.96
N ARG A 44 -40.50 12.45 -19.75
CA ARG A 44 -39.76 11.94 -20.92
C ARG A 44 -38.39 12.57 -21.20
N SER A 45 -37.91 13.49 -20.36
CA SER A 45 -36.61 14.16 -20.57
C SER A 45 -35.44 13.64 -19.71
N ARG A 46 -35.64 12.66 -18.82
CA ARG A 46 -34.55 12.07 -18.00
C ARG A 46 -33.92 10.78 -18.56
N ARG A 47 -34.45 10.22 -19.64
CA ARG A 47 -33.96 8.94 -20.18
C ARG A 47 -32.70 9.08 -21.07
N LEU A 48 -32.43 10.28 -21.59
CA LEU A 48 -31.27 10.54 -22.48
C LEU A 48 -29.97 10.95 -21.75
N ARG A 49 -29.95 10.97 -20.41
CA ARG A 49 -28.74 11.27 -19.62
C ARG A 49 -28.21 10.08 -18.81
N PHE A 50 -28.88 8.93 -18.87
CA PHE A 50 -28.48 7.71 -18.17
C PHE A 50 -27.63 6.75 -19.03
N ASP A 51 -27.81 6.76 -20.37
CA ASP A 51 -27.08 5.84 -21.25
C ASP A 51 -25.58 6.15 -21.39
N ASN A 52 -25.15 7.39 -21.09
CA ASN A 52 -23.72 7.75 -21.11
C ASN A 52 -22.99 7.56 -19.77
N VAL A 53 -23.69 7.21 -18.69
CA VAL A 53 -23.05 6.90 -17.38
C VAL A 53 -22.85 5.39 -17.21
N VAL A 54 -23.59 4.57 -17.96
CA VAL A 54 -23.53 3.10 -17.86
C VAL A 54 -22.40 2.48 -18.71
N ARG A 55 -21.79 3.21 -19.64
CA ARG A 55 -20.57 2.75 -20.36
C ARG A 55 -19.26 2.84 -19.54
N GLY A 56 -19.30 3.38 -18.32
CA GLY A 56 -18.12 3.52 -17.45
C GLY A 56 -17.76 2.29 -16.61
N CYS A 57 -18.58 1.24 -16.61
CA CYS A 57 -18.33 -0.02 -15.92
C CYS A 57 -18.26 -1.16 -16.94
N GLY A 58 -17.09 -1.32 -17.57
CA GLY A 58 -16.79 -2.49 -18.39
C GLY A 58 -16.72 -3.75 -17.54
N LEU A 59 -17.83 -4.48 -17.48
CA LEU A 59 -17.84 -5.92 -17.23
C LEU A 59 -17.35 -6.64 -18.49
N ILE A 60 -16.51 -7.62 -18.24
CA ILE A 60 -15.79 -8.46 -19.20
C ILE A 60 -16.77 -9.42 -19.91
N SER A 61 -16.60 -9.59 -21.22
CA SER A 61 -16.79 -10.84 -21.96
C SER A 61 -15.53 -10.92 -22.84
N ASP A 62 -14.71 -11.97 -22.84
CA ASP A 62 -15.06 -13.37 -23.10
C ASP A 62 -14.23 -14.41 -22.31
N HIS A 63 -14.80 -15.62 -22.30
CA HIS A 63 -14.43 -16.93 -21.74
C HIS A 63 -12.93 -17.28 -21.52
N GLU A 64 -12.60 -17.79 -20.33
CA GLU A 64 -12.21 -19.21 -20.11
C GLU A 64 -12.13 -19.58 -18.62
N ALA A 65 -12.56 -20.81 -18.34
CA ALA A 65 -12.98 -21.43 -17.08
C ALA A 65 -12.07 -21.33 -15.83
N LEU A 66 -12.70 -21.08 -14.68
CA LEU A 66 -12.45 -21.83 -13.45
C LEU A 66 -13.70 -21.77 -12.55
N ASP A 67 -14.44 -22.87 -12.54
CA ASP A 67 -15.66 -23.07 -11.76
C ASP A 67 -15.39 -22.97 -10.25
N CYS A 68 -16.08 -22.03 -9.61
CA CYS A 68 -16.50 -22.12 -8.22
C CYS A 68 -17.96 -21.65 -8.16
N ASP A 69 -18.84 -22.47 -8.74
CA ASP A 69 -20.29 -22.29 -8.64
C ASP A 69 -20.76 -22.72 -7.25
N MET A 70 -20.95 -21.74 -6.37
CA MET A 70 -21.73 -21.90 -5.13
C MET A 70 -22.49 -20.60 -4.89
N GLY A 71 -23.50 -20.34 -5.72
CA GLY A 71 -24.46 -19.24 -5.48
C GLY A 71 -25.37 -18.90 -6.66
N GLY A 72 -24.98 -19.25 -7.90
CA GLY A 72 -25.75 -18.93 -9.11
C GLY A 72 -26.95 -19.84 -9.30
N SER A 73 -26.78 -21.16 -9.12
CA SER A 73 -27.83 -22.16 -9.39
C SER A 73 -29.11 -21.92 -8.59
N LYS A 74 -28.99 -21.54 -7.32
CA LYS A 74 -30.13 -21.28 -6.44
C LYS A 74 -30.89 -20.00 -6.78
N LEU A 75 -30.21 -19.03 -7.40
CA LEU A 75 -30.79 -17.75 -7.80
C LEU A 75 -31.51 -17.88 -9.16
N GLU A 76 -30.92 -18.61 -10.10
CA GLU A 76 -31.54 -18.89 -11.39
C GLU A 76 -32.78 -19.78 -11.25
N GLU A 77 -32.73 -20.80 -10.38
CA GLU A 77 -33.88 -21.67 -10.11
C GLU A 77 -35.05 -20.90 -9.48
N ARG A 78 -34.75 -19.97 -8.56
CA ARG A 78 -35.75 -19.08 -7.93
C ARG A 78 -36.31 -18.02 -8.88
N LEU A 79 -35.49 -17.51 -9.81
CA LEU A 79 -35.92 -16.58 -10.86
C LEU A 79 -36.81 -17.27 -11.90
N ALA A 80 -36.52 -18.54 -12.24
CA ALA A 80 -37.37 -19.36 -13.09
C ALA A 80 -38.73 -19.64 -12.42
N GLU A 81 -38.73 -20.02 -11.13
CA GLU A 81 -39.95 -20.21 -10.33
C GLU A 81 -40.81 -18.93 -10.25
N THR A 82 -40.16 -17.78 -10.09
CA THR A 82 -40.83 -16.48 -10.01
C THR A 82 -41.38 -16.04 -11.38
N ARG A 83 -40.66 -16.34 -12.47
CA ARG A 83 -41.11 -16.10 -13.85
C ARG A 83 -42.34 -16.96 -14.18
N ASP A 84 -42.34 -18.25 -13.81
CA ASP A 84 -43.49 -19.14 -14.04
C ASP A 84 -44.73 -18.71 -13.24
N ARG A 85 -44.56 -18.21 -12.01
CA ARG A 85 -45.66 -17.68 -11.20
C ARG A 85 -46.26 -16.38 -11.77
N LEU A 86 -45.45 -15.54 -12.41
CA LEU A 86 -45.92 -14.33 -13.09
C LEU A 86 -46.65 -14.64 -14.42
N VAL A 87 -46.25 -15.70 -15.12
CA VAL A 87 -46.89 -16.15 -16.37
C VAL A 87 -48.24 -16.81 -16.11
N ASN A 88 -48.39 -17.53 -14.99
CA ASN A 88 -49.61 -18.29 -14.68
C ASN A 88 -50.72 -17.50 -13.95
N GLY A 89 -50.58 -16.18 -13.80
CA GLY A 89 -51.69 -15.30 -13.43
C GLY A 89 -52.26 -15.45 -12.01
N SER A 90 -51.53 -16.07 -11.08
CA SER A 90 -51.95 -16.16 -9.67
C SER A 90 -51.24 -15.09 -8.84
N VAL A 91 -51.84 -13.90 -8.71
CA VAL A 91 -51.32 -12.84 -7.82
C VAL A 91 -52.45 -12.40 -6.89
N ASP A 92 -52.51 -12.99 -5.69
CA ASP A 92 -53.37 -12.52 -4.60
C ASP A 92 -52.59 -12.10 -3.34
N GLU A 93 -51.25 -12.10 -3.37
CA GLU A 93 -50.44 -11.54 -2.28
C GLU A 93 -49.32 -10.63 -2.82
N PRO A 94 -49.11 -9.44 -2.23
CA PRO A 94 -47.95 -8.63 -2.53
C PRO A 94 -46.71 -9.35 -2.00
N ILE A 95 -45.93 -9.95 -2.89
CA ILE A 95 -44.62 -10.52 -2.58
C ILE A 95 -43.73 -9.35 -2.12
N GLU A 96 -43.36 -9.33 -0.84
CA GLU A 96 -42.37 -8.41 -0.32
C GLU A 96 -41.02 -8.64 -1.02
N LEU A 97 -40.72 -7.78 -1.99
CA LEU A 97 -39.45 -7.71 -2.71
C LEU A 97 -38.32 -7.11 -1.84
N SER A 98 -38.41 -7.27 -0.51
CA SER A 98 -37.47 -6.75 0.49
C SER A 98 -36.43 -7.79 0.92
N ASP A 99 -36.72 -9.08 0.76
CA ASP A 99 -35.84 -10.17 1.21
C ASP A 99 -34.91 -10.72 0.12
N VAL A 100 -35.08 -10.33 -1.15
CA VAL A 100 -34.32 -10.88 -2.29
C VAL A 100 -33.01 -10.12 -2.58
N ILE A 101 -32.82 -8.92 -2.01
CA ILE A 101 -31.60 -8.12 -2.19
C ILE A 101 -31.14 -7.56 -0.83
N ARG A 102 -30.95 -8.43 0.17
CA ARG A 102 -30.10 -8.02 1.30
C ARG A 102 -28.66 -8.08 0.81
N PRO A 103 -27.91 -6.95 0.79
CA PRO A 103 -26.49 -7.03 0.53
C PRO A 103 -25.88 -8.04 1.51
N PRO A 104 -24.90 -8.86 1.10
CA PRO A 104 -24.30 -9.85 1.97
C PRO A 104 -23.85 -9.18 3.27
N SER A 105 -23.93 -9.90 4.39
CA SER A 105 -23.57 -9.34 5.68
C SER A 105 -22.15 -8.76 5.60
N VAL A 106 -21.91 -7.63 6.26
CA VAL A 106 -20.59 -6.97 6.30
C VAL A 106 -19.48 -7.96 6.65
N GLN A 107 -19.81 -8.96 7.47
CA GLN A 107 -18.93 -10.07 7.84
C GLN A 107 -18.47 -10.90 6.65
N THR A 108 -19.43 -11.34 5.83
CA THR A 108 -19.17 -12.19 4.65
C THR A 108 -18.36 -11.43 3.62
N GLU A 109 -18.71 -10.17 3.37
CA GLU A 109 -17.97 -9.31 2.44
C GLU A 109 -16.53 -9.07 2.89
N LEU A 110 -16.31 -8.78 4.18
CA LEU A 110 -14.98 -8.54 4.71
C LEU A 110 -14.10 -9.79 4.60
N VAL A 111 -14.63 -10.97 4.93
CA VAL A 111 -13.88 -12.24 4.82
C VAL A 111 -13.58 -12.59 3.37
N LEU A 112 -14.56 -12.44 2.48
CA LEU A 112 -14.42 -12.75 1.05
C LEU A 112 -13.41 -11.84 0.35
N LEU A 113 -13.24 -10.60 0.81
CA LEU A 113 -12.21 -9.68 0.31
C LEU A 113 -10.85 -9.87 0.99
N ALA A 114 -10.83 -10.16 2.29
CA ALA A 114 -9.58 -10.30 3.04
C ALA A 114 -8.83 -11.58 2.68
N LEU A 115 -9.52 -12.72 2.48
CA LEU A 115 -8.86 -14.01 2.25
C LEU A 115 -8.00 -14.03 0.97
N PRO A 116 -8.48 -13.58 -0.20
CA PRO A 116 -7.65 -13.49 -1.40
C PRO A 116 -6.53 -12.45 -1.26
N ALA A 117 -6.79 -11.35 -0.56
CA ALA A 117 -5.78 -10.32 -0.30
C ALA A 117 -4.65 -10.84 0.60
N ILE A 118 -4.97 -11.66 1.60
CA ILE A 118 -3.98 -12.35 2.44
C ILE A 118 -3.15 -13.31 1.59
N ALA A 119 -3.81 -14.19 0.82
CA ALA A 119 -3.13 -15.18 -0.01
C ALA A 119 -2.19 -14.54 -1.03
N GLY A 120 -2.64 -13.48 -1.71
CA GLY A 120 -1.84 -12.77 -2.71
C GLY A 120 -0.64 -12.02 -2.11
N GLN A 121 -0.78 -11.50 -0.89
CA GLN A 121 0.29 -10.74 -0.24
C GLN A 121 1.25 -11.62 0.57
N ALA A 122 0.84 -12.82 0.99
CA ALA A 122 1.64 -13.69 1.86
C ALA A 122 2.93 -14.21 1.18
N ILE A 123 2.95 -14.31 -0.14
CA ILE A 123 4.07 -14.91 -0.89
C ILE A 123 5.38 -14.17 -0.63
N GLU A 124 5.36 -12.83 -0.62
CA GLU A 124 6.57 -12.03 -0.46
C GLU A 124 7.17 -12.13 0.95
N PRO A 125 6.41 -11.92 2.05
CA PRO A 125 6.97 -12.09 3.40
C PRO A 125 7.42 -13.53 3.69
N LEU A 126 6.77 -14.53 3.11
CA LEU A 126 7.22 -15.92 3.21
C LEU A 126 8.60 -16.11 2.56
N ALA A 127 8.82 -15.55 1.36
CA ALA A 127 10.13 -15.59 0.71
C ALA A 127 11.21 -14.88 1.55
N GLN A 128 10.88 -13.74 2.16
CA GLN A 128 11.79 -13.00 3.05
C GLN A 128 12.09 -13.74 4.37
N LEU A 129 11.09 -14.45 4.94
CA LEU A 129 11.30 -15.35 6.08
C LEU A 129 12.26 -16.48 5.70
N MET A 130 12.09 -17.08 4.52
CA MET A 130 12.99 -18.12 4.04
C MET A 130 14.40 -17.60 3.77
N GLU A 131 14.56 -16.43 3.16
CA GLU A 131 15.87 -15.76 3.00
C GLU A 131 16.55 -15.58 4.36
N THR A 132 15.81 -15.03 5.34
CA THR A 132 16.29 -14.83 6.70
C THR A 132 16.68 -16.15 7.37
N ALA A 133 15.90 -17.21 7.18
CA ALA A 133 16.20 -18.53 7.75
C ALA A 133 17.44 -19.17 7.12
N TYR A 134 17.58 -19.10 5.79
CA TYR A 134 18.75 -19.64 5.12
C TYR A 134 20.02 -18.86 5.47
N ILE A 135 19.96 -17.54 5.58
CA ILE A 135 21.13 -16.74 6.00
C ILE A 135 21.44 -16.97 7.48
N GLY A 136 20.43 -17.05 8.35
CA GLY A 136 20.63 -17.30 9.78
C GLY A 136 21.23 -18.67 10.11
N ARG A 137 21.04 -19.66 9.23
CA ARG A 137 21.67 -20.99 9.29
C ARG A 137 23.15 -20.97 8.92
N LEU A 138 23.63 -19.98 8.15
CA LEU A 138 25.05 -19.81 7.87
C LEU A 138 25.79 -19.27 9.09
N GLY A 139 25.20 -18.30 9.79
CA GLY A 139 25.77 -17.74 11.01
C GLY A 139 25.14 -16.42 11.43
N ALA A 140 25.40 -16.03 12.68
CA ALA A 140 24.88 -14.78 13.25
C ALA A 140 25.48 -13.55 12.57
N LEU A 141 26.77 -13.59 12.23
CA LEU A 141 27.47 -12.47 11.61
C LEU A 141 26.90 -12.16 10.21
N GLU A 142 26.66 -13.23 9.45
CA GLU A 142 26.10 -13.25 8.11
C GLU A 142 24.69 -12.65 8.11
N LEU A 143 23.84 -13.11 9.05
CA LEU A 143 22.48 -12.62 9.18
C LEU A 143 22.41 -11.16 9.60
N ALA A 144 23.24 -10.77 10.57
CA ALA A 144 23.32 -9.38 11.01
C ALA A 144 23.77 -8.45 9.87
N SER A 145 24.78 -8.88 9.12
CA SER A 145 25.33 -8.14 7.99
C SER A 145 24.31 -8.00 6.85
N ALA A 146 23.62 -9.07 6.50
CA ALA A 146 22.56 -9.05 5.48
C ALA A 146 21.38 -8.18 5.93
N GLY A 147 20.94 -8.29 7.18
CA GLY A 147 19.82 -7.52 7.72
C GLY A 147 20.03 -6.01 7.64
N VAL A 148 21.22 -5.52 8.01
CA VAL A 148 21.53 -4.09 7.88
C VAL A 148 21.57 -3.64 6.42
N SER A 149 22.17 -4.45 5.54
CA SER A 149 22.24 -4.14 4.12
C SER A 149 20.87 -4.13 3.45
N ILE A 150 19.98 -5.07 3.80
CA ILE A 150 18.59 -5.10 3.34
C ILE A 150 17.85 -3.85 3.80
N SER A 151 18.02 -3.43 5.06
CA SER A 151 17.40 -2.21 5.57
C SER A 151 17.89 -0.96 4.84
N ILE A 152 19.19 -0.84 4.55
CA ILE A 152 19.75 0.26 3.74
C ILE A 152 19.15 0.25 2.33
N PHE A 153 19.14 -0.91 1.68
CA PHE A 153 18.57 -1.05 0.34
C PHE A 153 17.10 -0.62 0.34
N ASN A 154 16.30 -1.12 1.30
CA ASN A 154 14.88 -0.83 1.41
C ASN A 154 14.57 0.66 1.63
N ILE A 155 15.29 1.36 2.52
CA ILE A 155 15.05 2.80 2.74
C ILE A 155 15.40 3.60 1.48
N VAL A 156 16.56 3.32 0.86
CA VAL A 156 17.00 4.03 -0.34
C VAL A 156 16.03 3.77 -1.49
N SER A 157 15.68 2.51 -1.76
CA SER A 157 14.71 2.15 -2.79
C SER A 157 13.35 2.78 -2.54
N LYS A 158 12.84 2.80 -1.30
CA LYS A 158 11.53 3.43 -1.02
C LYS A 158 11.54 4.94 -1.20
N VAL A 159 12.66 5.62 -0.92
CA VAL A 159 12.82 7.07 -1.16
C VAL A 159 12.72 7.41 -2.64
N PHE A 160 13.39 6.65 -3.51
CA PHE A 160 13.42 6.94 -4.94
C PHE A 160 12.20 6.39 -5.71
N ASN A 161 11.68 5.23 -5.31
CA ASN A 161 10.74 4.47 -6.16
C ASN A 161 9.28 4.78 -5.90
N ILE A 162 8.88 5.21 -4.69
CA ILE A 162 7.47 5.54 -4.41
C ILE A 162 7.01 6.76 -5.23
N PRO A 163 7.78 7.86 -5.34
CA PRO A 163 7.39 8.98 -6.20
C PRO A 163 7.26 8.53 -7.66
N LEU A 164 8.20 7.71 -8.12
CA LEU A 164 8.22 7.20 -9.49
C LEU A 164 6.98 6.34 -9.80
N LEU A 165 6.60 5.44 -8.90
CA LEU A 165 5.41 4.60 -9.04
C LEU A 165 4.13 5.43 -9.18
N SER A 166 3.99 6.48 -8.36
CA SER A 166 2.83 7.39 -8.40
C SER A 166 2.76 8.16 -9.73
N VAL A 167 3.91 8.66 -10.19
CA VAL A 167 4.06 9.37 -11.46
C VAL A 167 3.75 8.45 -12.65
N ALA A 168 4.31 7.24 -12.68
CA ALA A 168 4.07 6.25 -13.73
C ALA A 168 2.60 5.84 -13.83
N THR A 169 1.94 5.59 -12.69
CA THR A 169 0.51 5.25 -12.64
C THR A 169 -0.35 6.39 -13.20
N SER A 170 -0.04 7.62 -12.83
CA SER A 170 -0.81 8.82 -13.24
C SER A 170 -0.66 9.10 -14.74
N PHE A 171 0.58 9.05 -15.27
CA PHE A 171 0.81 9.29 -16.70
C PHE A 171 0.09 8.27 -17.58
N VAL A 172 0.12 7.00 -17.20
CA VAL A 172 -0.57 5.96 -17.97
C VAL A 172 -2.09 6.11 -17.88
N ALA A 173 -2.63 6.42 -16.69
CA ALA A 173 -4.06 6.67 -16.54
C ALA A 173 -4.53 7.88 -17.38
N GLU A 174 -3.75 8.95 -17.42
CA GLU A 174 -4.05 10.15 -18.23
C GLU A 174 -3.96 9.86 -19.74
N ASP A 175 -2.94 9.11 -20.17
CA ASP A 175 -2.76 8.75 -21.57
C ASP A 175 -3.89 7.83 -22.07
N ILE A 176 -4.31 6.86 -21.25
CA ILE A 176 -5.49 6.03 -21.53
C ILE A 176 -6.75 6.89 -21.63
N ALA A 177 -6.96 7.85 -20.73
CA ALA A 177 -8.15 8.70 -20.74
C ALA A 177 -8.21 9.58 -22.00
N LYS A 178 -7.08 10.14 -22.44
CA LYS A 178 -6.99 10.94 -23.67
C LYS A 178 -7.28 10.15 -24.93
N HIS A 179 -6.86 8.88 -24.99
CA HIS A 179 -7.06 8.02 -26.16
C HIS A 179 -8.40 7.24 -26.10
N ALA A 180 -9.09 7.22 -24.96
CA ALA A 180 -10.40 6.58 -24.82
C ALA A 180 -11.52 7.29 -25.62
N GLU A 181 -11.36 8.58 -25.94
CA GLU A 181 -12.28 9.30 -26.82
C GLU A 181 -12.05 9.03 -28.31
N SER A 182 -10.97 8.32 -28.67
CA SER A 182 -10.49 8.20 -30.06
C SER A 182 -10.70 6.82 -30.71
N GLU A 183 -11.01 5.76 -29.96
CA GLU A 183 -11.14 4.40 -30.53
C GLU A 183 -12.48 3.73 -30.18
N SER A 184 -13.39 3.78 -31.15
CA SER A 184 -14.17 2.61 -31.53
C SER A 184 -13.25 1.69 -32.34
N ASP A 185 -12.70 0.63 -31.74
CA ASP A 185 -12.49 -0.69 -32.35
C ASP A 185 -11.57 -1.58 -31.48
N LEU A 186 -11.69 -2.88 -31.72
CA LEU A 186 -11.21 -4.01 -30.94
C LEU A 186 -9.67 -4.16 -30.94
N GLU A 187 -9.13 -4.63 -29.81
CA GLU A 187 -7.88 -5.41 -29.68
C GLU A 187 -6.57 -4.93 -30.35
N GLU A 188 -6.45 -3.67 -30.81
CA GLU A 188 -5.14 -3.18 -31.26
C GLU A 188 -4.22 -2.83 -30.08
N ARG A 189 -2.93 -3.21 -30.20
CA ARG A 189 -1.91 -2.91 -29.20
C ARG A 189 -1.81 -1.40 -29.01
N ARG A 190 -2.15 -0.92 -27.81
CA ARG A 190 -2.18 0.52 -27.52
C ARG A 190 -0.79 1.15 -27.67
N GLN A 191 -0.73 2.24 -28.40
CA GLN A 191 0.48 3.05 -28.54
C GLN A 191 0.46 4.10 -27.44
N LEU A 192 1.23 3.86 -26.37
CA LEU A 192 1.27 4.76 -25.21
C LEU A 192 2.71 5.26 -25.01
N PRO A 193 3.07 6.43 -25.56
CA PRO A 193 4.40 7.04 -25.40
C PRO A 193 4.76 7.25 -23.93
N SER A 194 3.75 7.48 -23.08
CA SER A 194 3.89 7.61 -21.62
C SER A 194 4.56 6.40 -20.96
N VAL A 195 4.25 5.19 -21.45
CA VAL A 195 4.81 3.93 -20.95
C VAL A 195 6.30 3.88 -21.27
N SER A 196 6.71 4.17 -22.51
CA SER A 196 8.12 4.16 -22.91
C SER A 196 8.95 5.17 -22.11
N THR A 197 8.44 6.39 -21.93
CA THR A 197 9.08 7.42 -21.09
C THR A 197 9.22 6.95 -19.63
N ALA A 198 8.19 6.34 -19.05
CA ALA A 198 8.25 5.79 -17.70
C ALA A 198 9.30 4.68 -17.57
N LEU A 199 9.42 3.78 -18.56
CA LEU A 199 10.42 2.71 -18.56
C LEU A 199 11.85 3.28 -18.65
N VAL A 200 12.11 4.20 -19.58
CA VAL A 200 13.44 4.83 -19.72
C VAL A 200 13.83 5.60 -18.46
N LEU A 201 12.89 6.37 -17.88
CA LEU A 201 13.12 7.08 -16.63
C LEU A 201 13.42 6.12 -15.48
N SER A 202 12.68 5.00 -15.38
CA SER A 202 12.87 4.00 -14.33
C SER A 202 14.23 3.30 -14.42
N ILE A 203 14.70 2.99 -15.64
CA ILE A 203 16.04 2.44 -15.85
C ILE A 203 17.10 3.46 -15.44
N GLY A 204 16.95 4.72 -15.86
CA GLY A 204 17.88 5.79 -15.49
C GLY A 204 17.98 5.98 -13.97
N ILE A 205 16.85 6.08 -13.29
CA ILE A 205 16.79 6.20 -11.82
C ILE A 205 17.39 4.95 -11.17
N GLY A 206 17.05 3.75 -11.64
CA GLY A 206 17.56 2.51 -11.08
C GLY A 206 19.07 2.32 -11.24
N ILE A 207 19.66 2.80 -12.35
CA ILE A 207 21.11 2.84 -12.54
C ILE A 207 21.76 3.84 -11.58
N ILE A 208 21.17 5.03 -11.42
CA ILE A 208 21.66 6.05 -10.47
C ILE A 208 21.59 5.50 -9.03
N GLU A 209 20.47 4.89 -8.65
CA GLU A 209 20.26 4.27 -7.35
C GLU A 209 21.27 3.14 -7.10
N GLY A 210 21.41 2.21 -8.05
CA GLY A 210 22.36 1.11 -7.97
C GLY A 210 23.81 1.59 -7.86
N THR A 211 24.18 2.61 -8.64
CA THR A 211 25.52 3.23 -8.58
C THR A 211 25.75 3.90 -7.23
N ALA A 212 24.78 4.67 -6.73
CA ALA A 212 24.85 5.33 -5.44
C ALA A 212 24.95 4.32 -4.29
N LEU A 213 24.20 3.22 -4.33
CA LEU A 213 24.28 2.14 -3.34
C LEU A 213 25.62 1.39 -3.41
N TYR A 214 26.13 1.11 -4.62
CA TYR A 214 27.37 0.35 -4.81
C TYR A 214 28.60 1.13 -4.30
N PHE A 215 28.75 2.39 -4.74
CA PHE A 215 29.88 3.23 -4.34
C PHE A 215 29.67 3.88 -2.96
N GLY A 216 28.42 4.17 -2.60
CA GLY A 216 28.04 4.76 -1.31
C GLY A 216 27.85 3.75 -0.18
N ALA A 217 27.99 2.44 -0.44
CA ALA A 217 27.77 1.37 0.56
C ALA A 217 28.49 1.65 1.88
N GLY A 218 29.74 2.14 1.81
CA GLY A 218 30.50 2.49 2.99
C GLY A 218 29.90 3.64 3.80
N THR A 219 29.47 4.70 3.13
CA THR A 219 28.83 5.87 3.75
C THR A 219 27.51 5.49 4.41
N PHE A 220 26.68 4.67 3.74
CA PHE A 220 25.42 4.21 4.30
C PHE A 220 25.62 3.31 5.53
N LEU A 221 26.62 2.44 5.52
CA LEU A 221 26.96 1.61 6.69
C LEU A 221 27.45 2.47 7.88
N ASN A 222 28.21 3.52 7.61
CA ASN A 222 28.61 4.47 8.65
C ASN A 222 27.39 5.22 9.22
N LEU A 223 26.41 5.57 8.39
CA LEU A 223 25.15 6.20 8.82
C LEU A 223 24.31 5.26 9.71
N MET A 224 24.32 3.96 9.41
CA MET A 224 23.74 2.92 10.28
C MET A 224 24.53 2.73 11.60
N GLY A 225 25.66 3.41 11.78
CA GLY A 225 26.49 3.34 12.97
C GLY A 225 27.40 2.11 13.03
N ILE A 226 27.67 1.46 11.90
CA ILE A 226 28.62 0.35 11.85
C ILE A 226 30.03 0.91 11.72
N SER A 227 30.80 0.81 12.80
CA SER A 227 32.21 1.19 12.84
C SER A 227 33.06 0.36 11.87
N SER A 228 34.14 0.95 11.35
CA SER A 228 35.13 0.26 10.52
C SER A 228 35.79 -0.95 11.21
N ALA A 229 35.83 -0.96 12.54
CA ALA A 229 36.36 -2.08 13.33
C ALA A 229 35.34 -3.22 13.53
N SER A 230 34.08 -3.03 13.14
CA SER A 230 33.05 -4.05 13.32
C SER A 230 33.27 -5.22 12.37
N SER A 231 33.15 -6.46 12.89
CA SER A 231 33.18 -7.67 12.08
C SER A 231 32.08 -7.71 11.01
N MET A 232 30.96 -7.01 11.20
CA MET A 232 29.86 -6.92 10.22
C MET A 232 30.20 -6.05 9.00
N ARG A 233 31.19 -5.16 9.11
CA ARG A 233 31.37 -4.07 8.13
C ARG A 233 31.68 -4.60 6.73
N VAL A 234 32.59 -5.57 6.62
CA VAL A 234 33.04 -6.13 5.34
C VAL A 234 31.96 -7.00 4.70
N PRO A 235 31.34 -7.98 5.40
CA PRO A 235 30.26 -8.78 4.83
C PRO A 235 29.04 -7.93 4.45
N ALA A 236 28.65 -6.95 5.28
CA ALA A 236 27.52 -6.08 4.98
C ALA A 236 27.78 -5.23 3.72
N GLN A 237 28.99 -4.65 3.59
CA GLN A 237 29.35 -3.87 2.41
C GLN A 237 29.30 -4.71 1.14
N ARG A 238 29.88 -5.91 1.15
CA ARG A 238 29.84 -6.81 0.00
C ARG A 238 28.41 -7.21 -0.37
N PHE A 239 27.59 -7.55 0.63
CA PHE A 239 26.19 -7.89 0.41
C PHE A 239 25.42 -6.72 -0.20
N LEU A 240 25.59 -5.50 0.32
CA LEU A 240 24.92 -4.30 -0.17
C LEU A 240 25.35 -3.96 -1.60
N GLN A 241 26.66 -4.05 -1.90
CA GLN A 241 27.20 -3.82 -3.24
C GLN A 241 26.63 -4.80 -4.26
N LEU A 242 26.57 -6.09 -3.92
CA LEU A 242 25.94 -7.08 -4.77
C LEU A 242 24.46 -6.76 -4.95
N ARG A 243 23.73 -6.52 -3.86
CA ARG A 243 22.29 -6.22 -3.89
C ARG A 243 21.96 -4.99 -4.73
N ALA A 244 22.84 -4.00 -4.76
CA ALA A 244 22.71 -2.79 -5.57
C ALA A 244 22.60 -3.07 -7.07
N LEU A 245 23.19 -4.17 -7.57
CA LEU A 245 23.05 -4.60 -8.96
C LEU A 245 21.61 -4.98 -9.31
N GLY A 246 20.78 -5.33 -8.31
CA GLY A 246 19.35 -5.58 -8.49
C GLY A 246 18.49 -4.32 -8.50
N ALA A 247 19.02 -3.14 -8.13
CA ALA A 247 18.24 -1.91 -8.05
C ALA A 247 17.57 -1.54 -9.40
N PRO A 248 18.26 -1.59 -10.56
CA PRO A 248 17.62 -1.30 -11.85
C PRO A 248 16.39 -2.17 -12.14
N ALA A 249 16.45 -3.47 -11.81
CA ALA A 249 15.33 -4.38 -11.96
C ALA A 249 14.17 -4.03 -11.01
N VAL A 250 14.47 -3.69 -9.74
CA VAL A 250 13.45 -3.26 -8.77
C VAL A 250 12.72 -2.01 -9.27
N VAL A 251 13.45 -0.97 -9.65
CA VAL A 251 12.86 0.30 -10.10
C VAL A 251 12.02 0.10 -11.36
N LEU A 252 12.52 -0.67 -12.32
CA LEU A 252 11.81 -0.98 -13.56
C LEU A 252 10.54 -1.79 -13.31
N SER A 253 10.63 -2.83 -12.47
CA SER A 253 9.45 -3.63 -12.08
C SER A 253 8.40 -2.77 -11.39
N LEU A 254 8.77 -1.82 -10.52
CA LEU A 254 7.84 -0.90 -9.87
C LEU A 254 7.18 0.05 -10.88
N ALA A 255 7.92 0.59 -11.83
CA ALA A 255 7.33 1.42 -12.89
C ALA A 255 6.30 0.62 -13.72
N ILE A 256 6.63 -0.61 -14.11
CA ILE A 256 5.71 -1.49 -14.84
C ILE A 256 4.48 -1.85 -14.00
N GLN A 257 4.63 -2.05 -12.69
CA GLN A 257 3.50 -2.22 -11.79
C GLN A 257 2.56 -1.01 -11.79
N GLY A 258 3.11 0.21 -11.79
CA GLY A 258 2.32 1.44 -11.93
C GLY A 258 1.57 1.50 -13.25
N VAL A 259 2.22 1.09 -14.35
CA VAL A 259 1.62 1.00 -15.69
C VAL A 259 0.45 0.00 -15.70
N PHE A 260 0.64 -1.21 -15.17
CA PHE A 260 -0.42 -2.23 -15.08
C PHE A 260 -1.58 -1.79 -14.20
N ARG A 261 -1.31 -1.09 -13.08
CA ARG A 261 -2.36 -0.48 -12.26
C ARG A 261 -3.13 0.61 -13.02
N GLY A 262 -2.46 1.40 -13.85
CA GLY A 262 -3.10 2.33 -14.78
C GLY A 262 -4.03 1.63 -15.78
N PHE A 263 -3.64 0.44 -16.27
CA PHE A 263 -4.51 -0.45 -17.06
C PHE A 263 -5.61 -1.16 -16.26
N LYS A 264 -5.70 -0.93 -14.95
CA LYS A 264 -6.58 -1.66 -14.03
C LYS A 264 -6.31 -3.17 -13.98
N ASP A 265 -5.13 -3.62 -14.39
CA ASP A 265 -4.68 -5.01 -14.29
C ASP A 265 -3.80 -5.18 -13.05
N THR A 266 -4.37 -5.69 -11.97
CA THR A 266 -3.65 -5.97 -10.72
C THR A 266 -3.20 -7.43 -10.60
N LYS A 267 -3.71 -8.33 -11.45
CA LYS A 267 -3.43 -9.78 -11.37
C LYS A 267 -2.06 -10.10 -11.97
N THR A 268 -1.74 -9.52 -13.12
CA THR A 268 -0.47 -9.78 -13.82
C THR A 268 0.76 -9.42 -12.97
N PRO A 269 0.80 -8.25 -12.29
CA PRO A 269 1.87 -7.95 -11.35
C PRO A 269 2.06 -8.96 -10.22
N VAL A 270 0.96 -9.36 -9.58
CA VAL A 270 0.98 -10.29 -8.44
C VAL A 270 1.48 -11.65 -8.88
N PHE A 271 1.05 -12.14 -10.04
CA PHE A 271 1.54 -13.40 -10.61
C PHE A 271 3.05 -13.36 -10.88
N CYS A 272 3.54 -12.30 -11.52
CA CYS A 272 4.97 -12.16 -11.81
C CYS A 272 5.81 -12.08 -10.53
N LEU A 273 5.36 -11.32 -9.53
CA LEU A 273 5.99 -11.23 -8.21
C LEU A 273 5.99 -12.58 -7.49
N GLY A 274 4.88 -13.33 -7.56
CA GLY A 274 4.78 -14.67 -6.99
C GLY A 274 5.80 -15.62 -7.61
N LEU A 275 5.86 -15.66 -8.94
CA LEU A 275 6.85 -16.46 -9.68
C LEU A 275 8.29 -16.10 -9.28
N GLY A 276 8.61 -14.81 -9.20
CA GLY A 276 9.93 -14.34 -8.79
C GLY A 276 10.29 -14.73 -7.36
N ASN A 277 9.39 -14.52 -6.40
CA ASN A 277 9.62 -14.88 -5.01
C ASN A 277 9.80 -16.40 -4.83
N LEU A 278 9.02 -17.22 -5.53
CA LEU A 278 9.20 -18.67 -5.55
C LEU A 278 10.54 -19.07 -6.17
N ALA A 279 10.95 -18.42 -7.26
CA ALA A 279 12.27 -18.62 -7.85
C ALA A 279 13.40 -18.25 -6.86
N ALA A 280 13.26 -17.16 -6.12
CA ALA A 280 14.24 -16.77 -5.08
C ALA A 280 14.37 -17.85 -4.02
N VAL A 281 13.24 -18.34 -3.49
CA VAL A 281 13.18 -19.42 -2.50
C VAL A 281 13.88 -20.68 -2.99
N PHE A 282 13.68 -21.03 -4.26
CA PHE A 282 14.33 -22.17 -4.89
C PHE A 282 15.85 -21.96 -5.06
N PHE A 283 16.28 -20.74 -5.39
CA PHE A 283 17.67 -20.41 -5.61
C PHE A 283 18.51 -20.32 -4.33
N PHE A 284 17.93 -19.90 -3.20
CA PHE A 284 18.66 -19.78 -1.93
C PHE A 284 19.49 -21.03 -1.58
N PRO A 285 18.92 -22.25 -1.44
CA PRO A 285 19.71 -23.41 -1.05
C PRO A 285 20.78 -23.79 -2.08
N ILE A 286 20.47 -23.62 -3.37
CA ILE A 286 21.36 -23.98 -4.49
C ILE A 286 22.59 -23.07 -4.50
N LEU A 287 22.40 -21.75 -4.46
CA LEU A 287 23.50 -20.80 -4.53
C LEU A 287 24.26 -20.70 -3.21
N MET A 288 23.57 -20.75 -2.07
CA MET A 288 24.23 -20.60 -0.76
C MET A 288 25.02 -21.85 -0.37
N TYR A 289 24.40 -23.02 -0.44
CA TYR A 289 25.00 -24.28 0.02
C TYR A 289 25.54 -25.14 -1.12
N GLY A 290 24.81 -25.26 -2.23
CA GLY A 290 25.24 -26.08 -3.37
C GLY A 290 26.50 -25.56 -4.05
N PHE A 291 26.55 -24.26 -4.34
CA PHE A 291 27.74 -23.59 -4.91
C PHE A 291 28.69 -23.02 -3.86
N GLY A 292 28.38 -23.14 -2.56
CA GLY A 292 29.23 -22.64 -1.48
C GLY A 292 29.43 -21.13 -1.47
N LEU A 293 28.53 -20.34 -2.07
CA LEU A 293 28.66 -18.88 -2.14
C LEU A 293 28.24 -18.18 -0.84
N GLY A 294 27.71 -18.91 0.14
CA GLY A 294 27.29 -18.35 1.43
C GLY A 294 26.31 -17.18 1.26
N VAL A 295 26.54 -16.08 1.98
CA VAL A 295 25.67 -14.88 1.94
C VAL A 295 25.66 -14.21 0.57
N THR A 296 26.75 -14.31 -0.20
CA THR A 296 26.79 -13.83 -1.58
C THR A 296 25.78 -14.59 -2.46
N GLY A 297 25.60 -15.89 -2.21
CA GLY A 297 24.57 -16.69 -2.88
C GLY A 297 23.15 -16.18 -2.62
N ALA A 298 22.86 -15.69 -1.40
CA ALA A 298 21.56 -15.09 -1.09
C ALA A 298 21.32 -13.80 -1.88
N ALA A 299 22.32 -12.90 -1.93
CA ALA A 299 22.21 -11.67 -2.72
C ALA A 299 21.97 -11.97 -4.20
N ILE A 300 22.72 -12.92 -4.79
CA ILE A 300 22.57 -13.33 -6.19
C ILE A 300 21.19 -13.94 -6.44
N SER A 301 20.68 -14.77 -5.52
CA SER A 301 19.33 -15.36 -5.62
C SER A 301 18.26 -14.27 -5.70
N SER A 302 18.35 -13.27 -4.82
CA SER A 302 17.43 -12.13 -4.76
C SER A 302 17.55 -11.18 -5.96
N ILE A 303 18.73 -11.07 -6.57
CA ILE A 303 18.93 -10.29 -7.81
C ILE A 303 18.35 -11.05 -9.01
N ALA A 304 18.68 -12.34 -9.13
CA ALA A 304 18.21 -13.19 -10.22
C ALA A 304 16.67 -13.26 -10.25
N SER A 305 16.02 -13.43 -9.10
CA SER A 305 14.57 -13.40 -9.00
C SER A 305 13.97 -12.06 -9.44
N GLN A 306 14.57 -10.93 -9.07
CA GLN A 306 14.12 -9.60 -9.49
C GLN A 306 14.25 -9.36 -10.99
N TYR A 307 15.28 -9.89 -11.63
CA TYR A 307 15.38 -9.88 -13.08
C TYR A 307 14.32 -10.79 -13.72
N ILE A 308 14.05 -11.97 -13.17
CA ILE A 308 12.95 -12.84 -13.64
C ILE A 308 11.61 -12.09 -13.59
N VAL A 309 11.29 -11.44 -12.46
CA VAL A 309 10.07 -10.61 -12.32
C VAL A 309 10.03 -9.54 -13.40
N THR A 310 11.12 -8.79 -13.56
CA THR A 310 11.22 -7.68 -14.51
C THR A 310 11.01 -8.16 -15.95
N PHE A 311 11.70 -9.23 -16.37
CA PHE A 311 11.55 -9.77 -17.72
C PHE A 311 10.15 -10.34 -17.96
N ALA A 312 9.57 -11.04 -16.98
CA ALA A 312 8.18 -11.51 -17.06
C ALA A 312 7.21 -10.33 -17.21
N MET A 313 7.36 -9.27 -16.41
CA MET A 313 6.54 -8.06 -16.49
C MET A 313 6.66 -7.35 -17.84
N ILE A 314 7.88 -7.22 -18.38
CA ILE A 314 8.11 -6.65 -19.72
C ILE A 314 7.44 -7.51 -20.80
N TRP A 315 7.53 -8.84 -20.68
CA TRP A 315 6.90 -9.75 -21.64
C TRP A 315 5.39 -9.59 -21.68
N TYR A 316 4.73 -9.54 -20.51
CA TYR A 316 3.29 -9.26 -20.45
C TYR A 316 2.95 -7.84 -20.92
N LEU A 317 3.81 -6.84 -20.64
CA LEU A 317 3.58 -5.47 -21.08
C LEU A 317 3.65 -5.32 -22.60
N ASN A 318 4.60 -6.01 -23.25
CA ASN A 318 4.76 -6.03 -24.71
C ASN A 318 3.56 -6.68 -25.42
N LYS A 319 2.85 -7.60 -24.75
CA LYS A 319 1.58 -8.14 -25.26
C LYS A 319 0.47 -7.09 -25.29
N LYS A 320 0.47 -6.11 -24.36
CA LYS A 320 -0.58 -5.09 -24.25
C LYS A 320 -0.28 -3.77 -24.96
N THR A 321 0.99 -3.45 -25.20
CA THR A 321 1.40 -2.14 -25.74
C THR A 321 2.51 -2.26 -26.77
N VAL A 322 2.52 -1.38 -27.77
CA VAL A 322 3.67 -1.21 -28.67
C VAL A 322 4.62 -0.19 -28.05
N LEU A 323 5.84 -0.62 -27.71
CA LEU A 323 6.89 0.24 -27.19
C LEU A 323 7.49 1.09 -28.34
N LYS A 324 7.16 2.38 -28.40
CA LYS A 324 7.80 3.36 -29.32
C LYS A 324 8.84 4.21 -28.59
N LEU A 325 9.70 4.92 -29.33
CA LEU A 325 10.68 5.84 -28.75
C LEU A 325 10.00 6.92 -27.88
N PRO A 326 10.60 7.29 -26.74
CA PRO A 326 10.02 8.24 -25.80
C PRO A 326 9.87 9.63 -26.45
N GLN A 327 8.67 10.22 -26.35
CA GLN A 327 8.46 11.63 -26.65
C GLN A 327 8.44 12.41 -25.34
N MET A 328 9.51 13.17 -25.08
CA MET A 328 9.69 13.99 -23.89
C MET A 328 8.92 15.31 -24.00
N LYS A 329 7.60 15.27 -24.15
CA LYS A 329 6.76 16.48 -24.09
C LYS A 329 5.67 16.28 -23.03
N ASP A 330 5.63 17.25 -22.12
CA ASP A 330 4.66 17.42 -21.03
C ASP A 330 4.78 16.48 -19.81
N LEU A 331 5.99 16.40 -19.24
CA LEU A 331 6.18 15.90 -17.87
C LEU A 331 5.66 16.92 -16.85
N GLN A 332 4.35 16.91 -16.55
CA GLN A 332 3.78 17.69 -15.44
C GLN A 332 4.10 17.06 -14.07
N PHE A 333 5.39 17.02 -13.73
CA PHE A 333 5.92 16.44 -12.48
C PHE A 333 5.38 17.13 -11.22
N ALA A 334 5.15 18.44 -11.29
CA ALA A 334 4.88 19.27 -10.11
C ALA A 334 3.45 19.14 -9.55
N GLY A 335 2.45 18.91 -10.40
CA GLY A 335 1.04 18.84 -9.99
C GLY A 335 0.70 17.58 -9.18
N TYR A 336 1.21 16.42 -9.62
CA TYR A 336 0.92 15.13 -8.99
C TYR A 336 1.83 14.80 -7.80
N LEU A 337 3.05 15.37 -7.76
CA LEU A 337 3.93 15.25 -6.60
C LEU A 337 3.31 15.87 -5.33
N LYS A 338 2.37 16.82 -5.47
CA LYS A 338 1.67 17.44 -4.32
C LYS A 338 0.70 16.50 -3.62
N SER A 339 -0.06 15.67 -4.37
CA SER A 339 -0.99 14.69 -3.78
C SER A 339 -0.26 13.42 -3.33
N GLY A 340 0.69 12.93 -4.15
CA GLY A 340 1.58 11.83 -3.77
C GLY A 340 2.49 12.17 -2.59
N GLY A 341 2.82 13.46 -2.41
CA GLY A 341 3.72 13.97 -1.36
C GLY A 341 3.28 13.63 0.06
N PHE A 342 1.97 13.63 0.35
CA PHE A 342 1.47 13.26 1.67
C PHE A 342 1.64 11.75 1.96
N LEU A 343 1.27 10.89 1.00
CA LEU A 343 1.49 9.44 1.09
C LEU A 343 2.99 9.09 1.14
N LEU A 344 3.82 9.86 0.44
CA LEU A 344 5.27 9.76 0.48
C LEU A 344 5.81 10.10 1.87
N GLY A 345 5.46 11.28 2.41
CA GLY A 345 5.91 11.71 3.74
C GLY A 345 5.52 10.71 4.82
N ARG A 346 4.31 10.16 4.75
CA ARG A 346 3.84 9.07 5.61
C ARG A 346 4.73 7.83 5.53
N THR A 347 4.93 7.32 4.32
CA THR A 347 5.66 6.07 4.10
C THR A 347 7.12 6.23 4.50
N LEU A 348 7.73 7.38 4.19
CA LEU A 348 9.09 7.72 4.60
C LEU A 348 9.22 7.80 6.11
N ALA A 349 8.27 8.42 6.81
CA ALA A 349 8.30 8.47 8.27
C ALA A 349 8.30 7.06 8.88
N ALA A 350 7.39 6.19 8.41
CA ALA A 350 7.31 4.81 8.92
C ALA A 350 8.58 3.99 8.62
N VAL A 351 9.09 4.04 7.38
CA VAL A 351 10.27 3.28 6.98
C VAL A 351 11.53 3.83 7.65
N ALA A 352 11.64 5.16 7.82
CA ALA A 352 12.75 5.77 8.54
C ALA A 352 12.78 5.33 10.00
N THR A 353 11.64 5.26 10.69
CA THR A 353 11.57 4.79 12.09
C THR A 353 12.01 3.32 12.22
N VAL A 354 11.56 2.44 11.32
CA VAL A 354 11.99 1.02 11.32
C VAL A 354 13.46 0.85 10.90
N THR A 355 13.95 1.70 9.98
CA THR A 355 15.36 1.70 9.60
C THR A 355 16.23 2.17 10.76
N LEU A 356 15.77 3.19 11.49
CA LEU A 356 16.44 3.68 12.69
C LEU A 356 16.48 2.62 13.79
N SER A 357 15.41 1.84 13.99
CA SER A 357 15.44 0.72 14.93
C SER A 357 16.49 -0.31 14.53
N THR A 358 16.62 -0.61 13.24
CA THR A 358 17.67 -1.50 12.70
C THR A 358 19.07 -0.91 12.94
N SER A 359 19.27 0.38 12.69
CA SER A 359 20.52 1.10 12.97
C SER A 359 20.91 1.01 14.45
N MET A 360 19.95 1.21 15.35
CA MET A 360 20.18 1.10 16.79
C MET A 360 20.48 -0.34 17.21
N ALA A 361 19.83 -1.34 16.62
CA ALA A 361 20.13 -2.75 16.86
C ALA A 361 21.53 -3.13 16.36
N ALA A 362 21.94 -2.64 15.18
CA ALA A 362 23.26 -2.86 14.61
C ALA A 362 24.40 -2.36 15.52
N ARG A 363 24.16 -1.24 16.22
CA ARG A 363 25.12 -0.65 17.18
C ARG A 363 25.30 -1.48 18.45
N GLN A 364 24.37 -2.38 18.76
CA GLN A 364 24.48 -3.31 19.91
C GLN A 364 25.38 -4.52 19.60
N GLY A 365 25.82 -4.67 18.35
CA GLY A 365 26.72 -5.71 17.90
C GLY A 365 26.05 -6.81 17.05
N PRO A 366 26.85 -7.72 16.47
CA PRO A 366 26.36 -8.68 15.48
C PRO A 366 25.30 -9.64 16.01
N ILE A 367 25.48 -10.16 17.21
CA ILE A 367 24.57 -11.17 17.80
C ILE A 367 23.20 -10.53 18.10
N ALA A 368 23.19 -9.33 18.67
CA ALA A 368 21.96 -8.58 18.92
C ALA A 368 21.23 -8.19 17.62
N MET A 369 21.97 -7.79 16.58
CA MET A 369 21.42 -7.46 15.28
C MET A 369 20.85 -8.68 14.55
N ALA A 370 21.51 -9.83 14.62
CA ALA A 370 20.98 -11.09 14.08
C ALA A 370 19.65 -11.47 14.74
N ALA A 371 19.58 -11.39 16.07
CA ALA A 371 18.34 -11.63 16.82
C ALA A 371 17.26 -10.61 16.45
N HIS A 372 17.62 -9.33 16.30
CA HIS A 372 16.70 -8.29 15.84
C HIS A 372 16.13 -8.60 14.46
N GLN A 373 16.96 -9.06 13.51
CA GLN A 373 16.52 -9.40 12.16
C GLN A 373 15.47 -10.51 12.15
N ILE A 374 15.65 -11.58 12.94
CA ILE A 374 14.68 -12.69 13.05
C ILE A 374 13.36 -12.17 13.60
N CYS A 375 13.40 -11.47 14.74
CA CYS A 375 12.21 -10.93 15.39
C CYS A 375 11.48 -9.91 14.49
N LEU A 376 12.23 -9.03 13.81
CA LEU A 376 11.66 -8.01 12.92
C LEU A 376 10.99 -8.66 11.71
N GLN A 377 11.61 -9.69 11.11
CA GLN A 377 11.03 -10.38 9.97
C GLN A 377 9.73 -11.11 10.33
N VAL A 378 9.69 -11.79 11.47
CA VAL A 378 8.46 -12.44 11.96
C VAL A 378 7.38 -11.42 12.28
N TRP A 379 7.75 -10.31 12.94
CA TRP A 379 6.83 -9.24 13.29
C TRP A 379 6.25 -8.54 12.05
N LEU A 380 7.06 -8.27 11.01
CA LEU A 380 6.58 -7.71 9.74
C LEU A 380 5.67 -8.69 9.00
N SER A 381 6.02 -9.98 9.02
CA SER A 381 5.25 -11.03 8.32
C SER A 381 3.88 -11.22 8.96
N SER A 382 3.78 -11.19 10.29
CA SER A 382 2.50 -11.26 10.99
C SER A 382 1.67 -9.99 10.78
N SER A 383 2.32 -8.82 10.69
CA SER A 383 1.66 -7.53 10.42
C SER A 383 0.95 -7.47 9.06
N LEU A 384 1.40 -8.26 8.09
CA LEU A 384 0.78 -8.34 6.76
C LEU A 384 -0.67 -8.84 6.82
N LEU A 385 -1.00 -9.74 7.75
CA LEU A 385 -2.37 -10.22 7.92
C LEU A 385 -3.31 -9.07 8.31
N ALA A 386 -2.83 -8.18 9.19
CA ALA A 386 -3.57 -6.99 9.57
C ALA A 386 -3.68 -5.98 8.42
N ASP A 387 -2.63 -5.84 7.61
CA ASP A 387 -2.64 -4.96 6.43
C ASP A 387 -3.64 -5.44 5.36
N ALA A 388 -3.71 -6.74 5.10
CA ALA A 388 -4.69 -7.32 4.19
C ALA A 388 -6.14 -7.12 4.68
N GLN A 389 -6.38 -7.29 5.98
CA GLN A 389 -7.69 -7.01 6.59
C GLN A 389 -8.03 -5.51 6.52
N ALA A 390 -7.06 -4.64 6.77
CA ALA A 390 -7.22 -3.19 6.65
C ALA A 390 -7.55 -2.76 5.22
N SER A 391 -6.91 -3.36 4.21
CA SER A 391 -7.18 -3.12 2.80
C SER A 391 -8.61 -3.53 2.39
N ALA A 392 -9.09 -4.68 2.88
CA ALA A 392 -10.48 -5.10 2.67
C ALA A 392 -11.48 -4.10 3.29
N GLY A 393 -11.23 -3.68 4.53
CA GLY A 393 -12.04 -2.66 5.21
C GLY A 393 -12.03 -1.30 4.48
N GLN A 394 -10.87 -0.88 3.98
CA GLN A 394 -10.70 0.33 3.19
C GLN A 394 -11.61 0.32 1.95
N ALA A 395 -11.66 -0.79 1.21
CA ALA A 395 -12.48 -0.91 0.00
C ALA A 395 -13.99 -0.81 0.31
N LEU A 396 -14.45 -1.48 1.36
CA LEU A 396 -15.85 -1.45 1.78
C LEU A 396 -16.29 -0.07 2.27
N ILE A 397 -15.43 0.61 3.05
CA ILE A 397 -15.70 1.96 3.51
C ILE A 397 -15.69 2.94 2.35
N ALA A 398 -14.71 2.88 1.44
CA ALA A 398 -14.66 3.77 0.29
C ALA A 398 -15.95 3.71 -0.55
N SER A 399 -16.45 2.50 -0.81
CA SER A 399 -17.70 2.31 -1.53
C SER A 399 -18.90 2.85 -0.75
N SER A 400 -19.08 2.42 0.50
CA SER A 400 -20.24 2.80 1.33
C SER A 400 -20.28 4.30 1.67
N PHE A 401 -19.11 4.91 1.88
CA PHE A 401 -18.95 6.33 2.13
C PHE A 401 -19.26 7.17 0.89
N SER A 402 -18.83 6.72 -0.30
CA SER A 402 -19.17 7.40 -1.57
C SER A 402 -20.66 7.39 -1.88
N GLN A 403 -21.39 6.38 -1.40
CA GLN A 403 -22.84 6.25 -1.52
C GLN A 403 -23.61 7.02 -0.43
N GLY A 404 -22.92 7.67 0.52
CA GLY A 404 -23.54 8.36 1.66
C GLY A 404 -24.17 7.42 2.70
N ASN A 405 -23.91 6.11 2.64
CA ASN A 405 -24.47 5.14 3.58
C ASN A 405 -23.64 5.07 4.86
N TYR A 406 -23.74 6.12 5.69
CA TYR A 406 -22.98 6.25 6.93
C TYR A 406 -23.29 5.18 7.98
N SER A 407 -24.52 4.63 7.97
CA SER A 407 -24.90 3.51 8.85
C SER A 407 -24.06 2.27 8.55
N ARG A 408 -23.93 1.92 7.25
CA ARG A 408 -23.08 0.81 6.81
C ARG A 408 -21.59 1.07 7.09
N VAL A 409 -21.11 2.31 6.89
CA VAL A 409 -19.72 2.68 7.24
C VAL A 409 -19.45 2.47 8.73
N LYS A 410 -20.41 2.81 9.61
CA LYS A 410 -20.33 2.56 11.05
C LYS A 410 -20.24 1.06 11.36
N GLU A 411 -21.10 0.24 10.75
CA GLU A 411 -21.08 -1.22 10.91
C GLU A 411 -19.73 -1.82 10.47
N ILE A 412 -19.23 -1.45 9.27
CA ILE A 412 -17.93 -1.89 8.76
C ILE A 412 -16.81 -1.49 9.71
N THR A 413 -16.83 -0.27 10.23
CA THR A 413 -15.80 0.26 11.14
C THR A 413 -15.73 -0.55 12.43
N TYR A 414 -16.86 -0.75 13.12
CA TYR A 414 -16.89 -1.55 14.35
C TYR A 414 -16.51 -3.01 14.11
N TYR A 415 -17.00 -3.59 13.02
CA TYR A 415 -16.70 -4.97 12.70
C TYR A 415 -15.22 -5.16 12.35
N ALA A 416 -14.63 -4.26 11.56
CA ALA A 416 -13.21 -4.27 11.23
C ALA A 416 -12.32 -4.12 12.49
N LEU A 417 -12.66 -3.21 13.40
CA LEU A 417 -11.93 -3.03 14.66
C LEU A 417 -12.05 -4.27 15.57
N LYS A 418 -13.25 -4.82 15.72
CA LYS A 418 -13.50 -6.02 16.54
C LYS A 418 -12.73 -7.23 15.99
N THR A 419 -12.89 -7.51 14.70
CA THR A 419 -12.18 -8.63 14.05
C THR A 419 -10.68 -8.40 14.06
N GLY A 420 -10.22 -7.16 13.89
CA GLY A 420 -8.83 -6.77 14.01
C GLY A 420 -8.19 -7.08 15.34
N LEU A 421 -8.88 -6.71 16.42
CA LEU A 421 -8.45 -7.03 17.77
C LEU A 421 -8.40 -8.54 18.00
N ILE A 422 -9.42 -9.28 17.54
CA ILE A 422 -9.45 -10.75 17.60
C ILE A 422 -8.26 -11.35 16.84
N THR A 423 -7.98 -10.91 15.61
CA THR A 423 -6.83 -11.35 14.81
C THR A 423 -5.52 -11.06 15.53
N GLY A 424 -5.34 -9.85 16.05
CA GLY A 424 -4.13 -9.45 16.77
C GLY A 424 -3.91 -10.23 18.07
N VAL A 425 -4.96 -10.48 18.85
CA VAL A 425 -4.90 -11.33 20.06
C VAL A 425 -4.60 -12.79 19.70
N SER A 426 -5.23 -13.30 18.63
CA SER A 426 -4.97 -14.66 18.15
C SER A 426 -3.51 -14.82 17.71
N LEU A 427 -2.97 -13.85 16.97
CA LEU A 427 -1.56 -13.82 16.58
C LEU A 427 -0.62 -13.71 17.80
N ALA A 428 -0.98 -12.92 18.81
CA ALA A 428 -0.22 -12.83 20.04
C ALA A 428 -0.11 -14.19 20.75
N ILE A 429 -1.22 -14.94 20.85
CA ILE A 429 -1.24 -16.27 21.46
C ILE A 429 -0.42 -17.26 20.62
N ILE A 430 -0.67 -17.32 19.31
CA ILE A 430 0.01 -18.25 18.40
C ILE A 430 1.53 -18.01 18.43
N LEU A 431 1.97 -16.76 18.28
CA LEU A 431 3.40 -16.43 18.32
C LEU A 431 3.97 -16.61 19.74
N GLY A 432 3.25 -16.26 20.79
CA GLY A 432 3.70 -16.47 22.17
C GLY A 432 4.03 -17.93 22.48
N LEU A 433 3.23 -18.86 21.97
CA LEU A 433 3.41 -20.30 22.17
C LEU A 433 4.43 -20.92 21.20
N SER A 434 4.47 -20.47 19.94
CA SER A 434 5.26 -21.13 18.89
C SER A 434 6.62 -20.48 18.61
N PHE A 435 6.82 -19.20 18.93
CA PHE A 435 7.96 -18.44 18.40
C PHE A 435 9.32 -18.93 18.93
N SER A 436 9.39 -19.42 20.17
CA SER A 436 10.63 -20.03 20.69
C SER A 436 11.07 -21.25 19.86
N THR A 437 10.11 -22.06 19.41
CA THR A 437 10.36 -23.20 18.52
C THR A 437 10.66 -22.74 17.10
N LEU A 438 9.87 -21.81 16.56
CA LEU A 438 10.09 -21.25 15.21
C LEU A 438 11.46 -20.60 15.07
N ALA A 439 11.97 -19.93 16.11
CA ALA A 439 13.29 -19.30 16.11
C ALA A 439 14.42 -20.28 15.76
N THR A 440 14.29 -21.56 16.13
CA THR A 440 15.28 -22.61 15.81
C THR A 440 15.33 -22.98 14.32
N LEU A 441 14.29 -22.64 13.55
CA LEU A 441 14.32 -22.78 12.10
C LEU A 441 15.31 -21.77 11.49
N PHE A 442 15.39 -20.57 12.08
CA PHE A 442 16.22 -19.48 11.59
C PHE A 442 17.69 -19.61 11.97
N THR A 443 18.01 -20.12 13.16
CA THR A 443 19.41 -20.23 13.60
C THR A 443 19.58 -21.33 14.65
N ASN A 444 20.79 -21.90 14.69
CA ASN A 444 21.23 -22.83 15.72
C ASN A 444 22.15 -22.17 16.76
N ASP A 445 22.43 -20.88 16.63
CA ASP A 445 23.29 -20.14 17.55
C ASP A 445 22.57 -19.92 18.89
N ALA A 446 23.12 -20.50 19.96
CA ALA A 446 22.52 -20.46 21.28
C ALA A 446 22.44 -19.03 21.86
N GLU A 447 23.39 -18.16 21.52
CA GLU A 447 23.41 -16.79 22.02
C GLU A 447 22.35 -15.94 21.30
N VAL A 448 22.23 -16.09 19.98
CA VAL A 448 21.15 -15.44 19.21
C VAL A 448 19.78 -15.93 19.71
N LEU A 449 19.59 -17.24 19.89
CA LEU A 449 18.33 -17.80 20.38
C LEU A 449 17.97 -17.29 21.77
N ARG A 450 18.95 -17.13 22.67
CA ARG A 450 18.72 -16.55 24.00
C ARG A 450 18.16 -15.12 23.90
N ILE A 451 18.68 -14.30 23.00
CA ILE A 451 18.18 -12.94 22.77
C ILE A 451 16.79 -12.98 22.10
N VAL A 452 16.58 -13.83 21.10
CA VAL A 452 15.27 -13.99 20.43
C VAL A 452 14.18 -14.38 21.42
N ARG A 453 14.48 -15.26 22.38
CA ARG A 453 13.53 -15.63 23.45
C ARG A 453 13.08 -14.44 24.30
N SER A 454 13.98 -13.49 24.60
CA SER A 454 13.60 -12.25 25.28
C SER A 454 12.73 -11.33 24.41
N GLY A 455 12.89 -11.41 23.09
CA GLY A 455 12.08 -10.69 22.10
C GLY A 455 10.69 -11.26 21.90
N VAL A 456 10.41 -12.51 22.32
CA VAL A 456 9.10 -13.17 22.14
C VAL A 456 7.98 -12.32 22.70
N LEU A 457 8.15 -11.80 23.93
CA LEU A 457 7.15 -10.98 24.60
C LEU A 457 6.82 -9.74 23.77
N PHE A 458 7.82 -9.08 23.20
CA PHE A 458 7.61 -7.90 22.37
C PHE A 458 6.92 -8.25 21.05
N VAL A 459 7.41 -9.26 20.35
CA VAL A 459 6.86 -9.67 19.05
C VAL A 459 5.40 -10.09 19.20
N SER A 460 5.05 -10.87 20.23
CA SER A 460 3.69 -11.36 20.45
C SER A 460 2.77 -10.30 21.07
N ALA A 461 3.17 -9.65 22.16
CA ALA A 461 2.30 -8.73 22.89
C ALA A 461 2.03 -7.42 22.13
N SER A 462 2.88 -7.05 21.16
CA SER A 462 2.62 -5.90 20.28
C SER A 462 1.59 -6.19 19.18
N GLN A 463 1.29 -7.45 18.86
CA GLN A 463 0.40 -7.79 17.73
C GLN A 463 -1.01 -7.17 17.81
N PRO A 464 -1.70 -7.13 18.96
CA PRO A 464 -3.02 -6.49 19.05
C PRO A 464 -2.96 -4.99 18.73
N ILE A 465 -1.91 -4.32 19.22
CA ILE A 465 -1.69 -2.89 18.98
C ILE A 465 -1.36 -2.66 17.51
N THR A 466 -0.47 -3.48 16.94
CA THR A 466 -0.09 -3.43 15.53
C THR A 466 -1.31 -3.65 14.63
N ALA A 467 -2.14 -4.66 14.91
CA ALA A 467 -3.34 -4.95 14.13
C ALA A 467 -4.30 -3.76 14.12
N LEU A 468 -4.56 -3.15 15.27
CA LEU A 468 -5.37 -1.94 15.36
C LEU A 468 -4.76 -0.77 14.59
N ALA A 469 -3.44 -0.55 14.69
CA ALA A 469 -2.75 0.52 13.96
C ALA A 469 -2.94 0.41 12.44
N TYR A 470 -2.81 -0.79 11.87
CA TYR A 470 -3.06 -1.04 10.45
C TYR A 470 -4.52 -0.81 10.08
N ILE A 471 -5.46 -1.28 10.90
CA ILE A 471 -6.89 -1.13 10.63
C ILE A 471 -7.30 0.33 10.66
N TYR A 472 -6.89 1.11 11.66
CA TYR A 472 -7.17 2.55 11.70
C TYR A 472 -6.68 3.25 10.42
N ASP A 473 -5.53 2.87 9.91
CA ASP A 473 -5.04 3.44 8.65
C ASP A 473 -5.92 3.06 7.46
N GLY A 474 -6.30 1.80 7.33
CA GLY A 474 -7.25 1.36 6.28
C GLY A 474 -8.59 2.08 6.36
N LEU A 475 -9.12 2.29 7.58
CA LEU A 475 -10.34 3.04 7.82
C LEU A 475 -10.21 4.50 7.35
N HIS A 476 -9.13 5.18 7.74
CA HIS A 476 -8.86 6.57 7.34
C HIS A 476 -8.63 6.72 5.84
N TYR A 477 -8.02 5.72 5.21
CA TYR A 477 -7.84 5.67 3.77
C TYR A 477 -9.17 5.49 3.05
N GLY A 478 -10.09 4.68 3.62
CA GLY A 478 -11.42 4.45 3.08
C GLY A 478 -12.23 5.75 2.97
N VAL A 479 -12.11 6.64 3.96
CA VAL A 479 -12.75 7.97 3.94
C VAL A 479 -11.90 9.07 3.28
N SER A 480 -10.77 8.71 2.66
CA SER A 480 -9.84 9.63 1.99
C SER A 480 -9.21 10.72 2.88
N ASP A 481 -9.02 10.47 4.18
CA ASP A 481 -8.37 11.41 5.11
C ASP A 481 -6.83 11.33 5.05
N PHE A 482 -6.29 11.45 3.83
CA PHE A 482 -4.85 11.28 3.55
C PHE A 482 -3.98 12.34 4.23
N LYS A 483 -4.49 13.57 4.39
CA LYS A 483 -3.76 14.66 5.05
C LYS A 483 -3.52 14.35 6.52
N PHE A 484 -4.57 13.93 7.24
CA PHE A 484 -4.41 13.50 8.62
C PHE A 484 -3.44 12.32 8.71
N ALA A 485 -3.67 11.28 7.90
CA ALA A 485 -2.88 10.05 7.94
C ALA A 485 -1.39 10.26 7.65
N ALA A 486 -1.04 11.30 6.89
CA ALA A 486 0.34 11.69 6.64
C ALA A 486 0.95 12.49 7.78
N CYS A 487 0.29 13.57 8.21
CA CYS A 487 0.79 14.42 9.29
C CYS A 487 0.91 13.65 10.61
N SER A 488 -0.07 12.80 10.94
CA SER A 488 -0.03 11.98 12.15
C SER A 488 1.16 11.02 12.12
N MET A 489 1.38 10.31 11.00
CA MET A 489 2.51 9.38 10.87
C MET A 489 3.86 10.09 10.96
N MET A 490 4.00 11.28 10.37
CA MET A 490 5.23 12.07 10.46
C MET A 490 5.52 12.47 11.92
N LEU A 491 4.51 12.91 12.66
CA LEU A 491 4.64 13.28 14.07
C LEU A 491 4.94 12.06 14.95
N VAL A 492 4.18 10.97 14.78
CA VAL A 492 4.39 9.70 15.49
C VAL A 492 5.79 9.13 15.20
N GLY A 493 6.20 9.15 13.94
CA GLY A 493 7.52 8.71 13.49
C GLY A 493 8.63 9.56 14.11
N ALA A 494 8.49 10.89 14.13
CA ALA A 494 9.47 11.79 14.74
C ALA A 494 9.61 11.54 16.25
N MET A 495 8.49 11.44 16.98
CA MET A 495 8.50 11.17 18.43
C MET A 495 9.10 9.80 18.76
N SER A 496 8.73 8.77 18.00
CA SER A 496 9.26 7.41 18.20
C SER A 496 10.75 7.33 17.83
N SER A 497 11.17 8.06 16.80
CA SER A 497 12.58 8.15 16.41
C SER A 497 13.43 8.86 17.46
N ALA A 498 12.92 9.94 18.08
CA ALA A 498 13.58 10.59 19.20
C ALA A 498 13.76 9.64 20.39
N PHE A 499 12.74 8.85 20.71
CA PHE A 499 12.83 7.81 21.74
C PHE A 499 13.86 6.73 21.38
N LEU A 500 13.87 6.25 20.13
CA LEU A 500 14.83 5.26 19.63
C LEU A 500 16.28 5.75 19.65
N LEU A 501 16.55 7.05 19.56
CA LEU A 501 17.92 7.57 19.66
C LEU A 501 18.47 7.55 21.09
N TYR A 502 17.60 7.53 22.11
CA TYR A 502 17.99 7.58 23.52
C TYR A 502 17.87 6.22 24.22
N ALA A 503 16.71 5.55 24.10
CA ALA A 503 16.39 4.35 24.89
C ALA A 503 17.38 3.19 24.72
N PRO A 504 17.91 2.88 23.51
CA PRO A 504 18.87 1.78 23.34
C PRO A 504 20.22 2.01 24.03
N ALA A 505 20.59 3.26 24.32
CA ALA A 505 21.81 3.53 25.07
C ALA A 505 21.67 3.13 26.55
N VAL A 506 20.45 3.10 27.08
CA VAL A 506 20.15 2.78 28.48
C VAL A 506 19.70 1.31 28.65
N PHE A 507 18.83 0.85 27.76
CA PHE A 507 18.16 -0.46 27.87
C PHE A 507 18.62 -1.47 26.81
N GLY A 508 19.62 -1.14 25.99
CA GLY A 508 20.12 -2.01 24.91
C GLY A 508 19.04 -2.36 23.89
N LEU A 509 18.99 -3.62 23.46
CA LEU A 509 18.03 -4.08 22.46
C LEU A 509 16.57 -3.96 22.92
N ALA A 510 16.29 -4.06 24.22
CA ALA A 510 14.93 -3.85 24.74
C ALA A 510 14.43 -2.42 24.49
N GLY A 511 15.33 -1.43 24.53
CA GLY A 511 15.03 -0.05 24.16
C GLY A 511 14.61 0.12 22.70
N VAL A 512 15.18 -0.68 21.80
CA VAL A 512 14.80 -0.70 20.37
C VAL A 512 13.37 -1.20 20.20
N TRP A 513 13.03 -2.31 20.86
CA TRP A 513 11.69 -2.90 20.81
C TRP A 513 10.64 -2.04 21.51
N ALA A 514 11.00 -1.38 22.62
CA ALA A 514 10.15 -0.39 23.26
C ALA A 514 9.83 0.78 22.31
N GLY A 515 10.80 1.25 21.52
CA GLY A 515 10.59 2.29 20.52
C GLY A 515 9.68 1.88 19.36
N LEU A 516 9.82 0.64 18.86
CA LEU A 516 8.90 0.10 17.85
C LEU A 516 7.48 -0.12 18.39
N THR A 517 7.37 -0.56 19.65
CA THR A 517 6.07 -0.73 20.32
C THR A 517 5.41 0.63 20.56
N LEU A 518 6.20 1.64 20.98
CA LEU A 518 5.74 3.02 21.10
C LEU A 518 5.26 3.55 19.75
N PHE A 519 5.98 3.29 18.66
CA PHE A 519 5.58 3.69 17.30
C PHE A 519 4.21 3.10 16.93
N MET A 520 3.98 1.81 17.14
CA MET A 520 2.68 1.20 16.86
C MET A 520 1.59 1.68 17.82
N GLY A 521 1.90 1.84 19.10
CA GLY A 521 0.96 2.34 20.11
C GLY A 521 0.48 3.76 19.81
N MET A 522 1.41 4.66 19.48
CA MET A 522 1.11 6.03 19.09
C MET A 522 0.35 6.09 17.77
N ARG A 523 0.67 5.21 16.81
CA ARG A 523 -0.06 5.09 15.54
C ARG A 523 -1.51 4.69 15.79
N ALA A 524 -1.75 3.64 16.60
CA ALA A 524 -3.10 3.21 16.99
C ALA A 524 -3.85 4.29 17.77
N LEU A 525 -3.18 4.97 18.72
CA LEU A 525 -3.77 6.05 19.49
C LEU A 525 -4.17 7.24 18.61
N SER A 526 -3.32 7.65 17.66
CA SER A 526 -3.65 8.73 16.74
C SER A 526 -4.86 8.40 15.88
N GLY A 527 -4.98 7.14 15.43
CA GLY A 527 -6.12 6.66 14.69
C GLY A 527 -7.42 6.66 15.50
N TYR A 528 -7.35 6.19 16.75
CA TYR A 528 -8.47 6.24 17.69
C TYR A 528 -8.93 7.68 17.96
N ILE A 529 -8.00 8.59 18.25
CA ILE A 529 -8.32 10.01 18.51
C ILE A 529 -9.03 10.63 17.30
N ARG A 530 -8.58 10.33 16.08
CA ARG A 530 -9.23 10.85 14.86
C ARG A 530 -10.60 10.23 14.60
N LEU A 531 -10.78 8.96 14.95
CA LEU A 531 -12.08 8.30 14.89
C LEU A 531 -13.08 8.90 15.90
N ALA A 532 -12.58 9.32 17.07
CA ALA A 532 -13.34 9.96 18.14
C ALA A 532 -13.48 11.50 17.98
N ASP A 533 -12.92 12.09 16.93
CA ASP A 533 -12.95 13.54 16.72
C ASP A 533 -14.29 14.00 16.12
N GLN A 534 -15.00 14.88 16.84
CA GLN A 534 -16.28 15.47 16.42
C GLN A 534 -16.13 16.43 15.25
N ASN A 535 -14.92 16.88 14.91
CA ASN A 535 -14.68 17.77 13.79
C ASN A 535 -14.13 17.06 12.56
N GLY A 536 -13.95 15.73 12.63
CA GLY A 536 -13.44 14.91 11.56
C GLY A 536 -14.50 14.40 10.58
N PRO A 537 -14.06 13.64 9.55
CA PRO A 537 -14.97 12.97 8.62
C PRO A 537 -15.87 11.93 9.30
N TRP A 538 -15.59 11.59 10.56
CA TRP A 538 -16.25 10.57 11.37
C TRP A 538 -17.39 11.09 12.25
N ARG A 539 -17.85 12.33 12.06
CA ARG A 539 -18.95 12.97 12.82
C ARG A 539 -20.17 12.06 13.03
N PHE A 540 -20.58 11.33 11.99
CA PHE A 540 -21.73 10.43 12.01
C PHE A 540 -21.60 9.24 12.98
N LEU A 541 -20.38 8.89 13.43
CA LEU A 541 -20.21 7.82 14.42
C LEU A 541 -20.84 8.19 15.78
N GLN A 542 -20.86 9.48 16.10
CA GLN A 542 -21.29 10.03 17.38
C GLN A 542 -22.73 10.53 17.39
N GLU A 543 -23.39 10.56 16.24
CA GLU A 543 -24.82 10.81 16.18
C GLU A 543 -25.53 9.62 16.84
N ILE A 544 -25.94 9.82 18.09
CA ILE A 544 -26.89 8.94 18.79
C ILE A 544 -28.15 8.91 17.91
N PRO A 545 -28.72 7.73 17.61
CA PRO A 545 -29.98 7.67 16.88
C PRO A 545 -31.01 8.52 17.63
N LYS A 546 -31.54 9.57 16.99
CA LYS A 546 -32.59 10.43 17.57
C LYS A 546 -33.94 9.70 17.72
N THR A 547 -33.98 8.38 17.56
CA THR A 547 -35.20 7.58 17.43
C THR A 547 -35.67 6.86 18.70
N GLU A 548 -35.08 7.11 19.87
CA GLU A 548 -35.57 6.52 21.13
C GLU A 548 -35.98 7.52 22.23
N ILE A 549 -35.91 8.84 21.97
CA ILE A 549 -36.33 9.86 22.97
C ILE A 549 -37.71 10.46 22.65
N ALA A 550 -38.35 10.09 21.53
CA ALA A 550 -39.66 10.63 21.15
C ALA A 550 -40.87 9.73 21.50
N VAL A 551 -40.68 8.64 22.24
CA VAL A 551 -41.79 7.78 22.74
C VAL A 551 -41.59 7.44 24.22
N SER A 552 -41.42 8.45 25.06
CA SER A 552 -41.84 8.41 26.47
C SER A 552 -41.59 9.76 27.14
N GLN A 553 -42.49 10.72 26.89
CA GLN A 553 -43.15 11.62 27.87
C GLN A 553 -43.74 12.85 27.19
#